data_AF-A0A4P7GMC2-F1
#
_entry.id   AF-A0A4P7GMC2-F1
#
_cell.length_a   1.000
_cell.length_b   1.000
_cell.length_c   1.000
_cell.angle_alpha   90.00
_cell.angle_beta   90.00
_cell.angle_gamma   90.00
#
_symmetry.space_group_name_H-M   'P 1'
#
loop_
_entity.id
_entity.type
_entity.pdbx_description
1 polymer ?
#
loop_
_entity_poly.entity_id
_entity_poly.type
_entity_poly.pdbx_seq_one_letter_code
_entity_poly.pdbx_strand_id
1 'polypeptide(L)' 'MTTPELGEVWAISGMALPEADDSTDSLALVDLRQRLLEELQRRDAAALHEWLKSEPSPASDPTRYFSR' A
#
# COMPACT_ATOMS: atom_id res chain seq x y z
N MET A 1 6.60 10.82 -5.74
CA MET A 1 6.72 9.39 -5.43
C MET A 1 6.51 8.59 -6.71
N THR A 2 7.40 7.69 -7.09
CA THR A 2 7.23 6.76 -8.21
C THR A 2 6.36 5.57 -7.80
N THR A 3 5.90 4.75 -8.74
CA THR A 3 5.11 3.55 -8.42
C THR A 3 5.93 2.53 -7.60
N PRO A 4 7.23 2.29 -7.92
CA PRO A 4 8.15 1.55 -7.05
C PRO A 4 8.21 2.10 -5.62
N GLU A 5 8.37 3.41 -5.46
CA GLU A 5 8.41 4.04 -4.13
C GLU A 5 7.09 3.85 -3.37
N LEU A 6 5.93 3.92 -4.04
CA LEU A 6 4.65 3.64 -3.40
C LEU A 6 4.54 2.19 -2.90
N GLY A 7 5.01 1.23 -3.70
CA GLY A 7 5.00 -0.18 -3.33
C GLY A 7 5.92 -0.49 -2.16
N GLU A 8 7.10 0.13 -2.13
CA GLU A 8 8.04 0.03 -1.00
C GLU A 8 7.44 0.60 0.29
N VAL A 9 6.85 1.80 0.25
CA VAL A 9 6.22 2.41 1.43
C VAL A 9 4.99 1.60 1.88
N TRP A 10 4.24 1.02 0.95
CA TRP A 10 3.15 0.10 1.27
C TRP A 10 3.64 -1.14 2.03
N ALA A 11 4.69 -1.80 1.54
CA ALA A 11 5.25 -2.98 2.19
C ALA A 11 5.76 -2.65 3.61
N ILE A 12 6.52 -1.56 3.75
CA ILE A 12 7.09 -1.11 5.03
C ILE A 12 5.97 -0.77 6.03
N SER A 13 4.99 0.04 5.63
CA SER A 13 3.88 0.42 6.51
C SER A 13 3.01 -0.77 6.93
N GLY A 14 2.92 -1.81 6.08
CA GLY A 14 2.21 -3.05 6.40
C GLY A 14 2.93 -3.89 7.45
N MET A 15 4.27 -3.89 7.44
CA MET A 15 5.09 -4.54 8.47
C MET A 15 5.13 -3.75 9.77
N ALA A 16 5.06 -2.41 9.72
CA ALA A 16 5.07 -1.56 10.90
C ALA A 16 3.75 -1.58 11.68
N LEU A 17 2.61 -1.80 11.01
CA LEU A 17 1.29 -1.71 11.66
C LEU A 17 1.09 -2.72 12.81
N PRO A 18 1.50 -4.01 12.69
CA PRO A 18 1.46 -4.94 13.81
C PRO A 18 2.43 -4.61 14.95
N GLU A 19 3.45 -3.80 14.71
CA GLU A 19 4.47 -3.41 15.70
C GLU A 19 4.18 -2.05 16.36
N ALA A 20 3.06 -1.40 16.02
CA ALA A 20 2.69 -0.13 16.63
C ALA A 20 2.28 -0.32 18.10
N ASP A 21 3.01 0.33 19.01
CA ASP A 21 2.82 0.23 20.46
C ASP A 21 1.58 1.00 20.97
N ASP A 22 1.09 1.98 20.20
CA ASP A 22 -0.09 2.75 20.54
C ASP A 22 -1.05 3.02 19.38
N SER A 23 -2.25 3.47 19.75
CA SER A 23 -3.33 3.73 18.81
C SER A 23 -3.07 4.93 17.89
N THR A 24 -2.26 5.89 18.30
CA THR A 24 -1.90 7.07 17.49
C THR A 24 -1.03 6.65 16.32
N ASP A 25 0.00 5.83 16.60
CA ASP A 25 0.88 5.30 15.56
C ASP A 25 0.12 4.37 14.61
N SER A 26 -0.76 3.53 15.16
CA SER A 26 -1.66 2.68 14.37
C SER A 26 -2.54 3.50 13.43
N LEU A 27 -3.15 4.59 13.91
CA LEU A 27 -3.98 5.47 13.10
C LEU A 27 -3.17 6.18 12.02
N ALA A 28 -1.98 6.67 12.34
CA ALA A 28 -1.11 7.31 11.37
C ALA A 28 -0.70 6.35 10.23
N LEU A 29 -0.42 5.09 10.55
CA LEU A 29 -0.11 4.05 9.56
C LEU A 29 -1.33 3.68 8.71
N VAL A 30 -2.52 3.58 9.30
CA VAL A 30 -3.76 3.35 8.54
C VAL A 30 -4.05 4.51 7.59
N ASP A 31 -3.92 5.75 8.04
CA ASP A 31 -4.11 6.95 7.22
C ASP A 31 -3.10 7.03 6.07
N LEU A 32 -1.83 6.70 6.34
CA LEU A 32 -0.81 6.60 5.30
C LEU A 32 -1.20 5.56 4.25
N ARG A 33 -1.61 4.37 4.67
CA ARG A 33 -1.98 3.27 3.78
C ARG A 33 -3.20 3.60 2.93
N GLN A 34 -4.19 4.29 3.49
CA GLN A 34 -5.33 4.81 2.75
C GLN A 34 -4.89 5.76 1.62
N ARG A 35 -4.00 6.71 1.92
CA ARG A 35 -3.45 7.65 0.92
C ARG A 35 -2.63 6.94 -0.17
N LEU A 36 -1.90 5.88 0.17
CA LEU A 36 -1.17 5.07 -0.81
C LEU A 36 -2.13 4.36 -1.76
N LEU A 37 -3.22 3.77 -1.25
CA LEU A 37 -4.24 3.13 -2.08
C LEU A 37 -4.94 4.13 -3.00
N GLU A 38 -5.28 5.32 -2.48
CA GLU A 38 -5.86 6.40 -3.28
C GLU A 38 -4.94 6.84 -4.41
N GLU A 39 -3.64 6.99 -4.14
CA GLU A 39 -2.65 7.37 -5.14
C GLU A 39 -2.43 6.27 -6.18
N LEU A 40 -2.41 4.99 -5.77
CA LEU A 40 -2.36 3.85 -6.69
C LEU A 40 -3.62 3.80 -7.57
N GLN A 41 -4.80 3.98 -6.99
CA GLN A 41 -6.07 4.04 -7.72
C GLN A 41 -6.10 5.19 -8.73
N ARG A 42 -5.57 6.36 -8.35
CA ARG A 42 -5.48 7.54 -9.22
C ARG A 42 -4.56 7.30 -10.43
N ARG A 43 -3.53 6.48 -10.27
CA ARG A 43 -2.58 6.14 -11.34
C ARG A 43 -3.15 5.11 -12.30
N ASP A 44 -3.62 4.01 -11.76
CA ASP A 44 -4.21 2.93 -12.55
C ASP A 44 -5.17 2.10 -11.68
N ALA A 45 -6.45 2.41 -11.76
CA ALA A 45 -7.49 1.69 -11.04
C ALA A 45 -7.63 0.23 -11.52
N ALA A 46 -7.32 -0.08 -12.78
CA ALA A 46 -7.40 -1.44 -13.31
C ALA A 46 -6.26 -2.29 -12.75
N ALA A 47 -5.03 -1.77 -12.74
CA ALA A 47 -3.89 -2.44 -12.12
C ALA A 47 -4.11 -2.66 -10.61
N LEU A 48 -4.66 -1.66 -9.90
CA LEU A 48 -4.99 -1.81 -8.48
C LEU A 48 -6.00 -2.94 -8.26
N HIS A 49 -7.05 -3.00 -9.09
CA HIS A 49 -8.08 -4.03 -8.99
C HIS A 49 -7.53 -5.43 -9.24
N GLU A 50 -6.67 -5.60 -10.25
CA GLU A 50 -6.02 -6.89 -10.53
C GLU A 50 -5.08 -7.32 -9.41
N TRP A 51 -4.37 -6.38 -8.78
CA TRP A 51 -3.59 -6.67 -7.60
C TRP A 51 -4.47 -7.11 -6.43
N LEU A 52 -5.55 -6.39 -6.11
CA LEU A 52 -6.46 -6.74 -5.00
C LEU A 52 -7.14 -8.10 -5.21
N LYS A 53 -7.50 -8.46 -6.45
CA LYS A 53 -8.02 -9.80 -6.81
C LYS A 53 -7.03 -10.93 -6.55
N SER A 54 -5.72 -10.64 -6.53
CA SER A 54 -4.70 -11.63 -6.21
C SER A 54 -4.58 -11.94 -4.71
N GLU A 55 -5.46 -11.35 -3.90
CA GLU A 55 -5.50 -11.50 -2.43
C GLU A 55 -4.14 -11.20 -1.78
N PRO A 56 -3.60 -9.97 -1.97
CA PRO A 56 -2.26 -9.65 -1.52
C PRO A 56 -2.19 -9.60 0.01
N SER A 57 -1.06 -10.00 0.58
CA SER A 57 -0.81 -9.76 1.99
C SER A 57 -0.62 -8.27 2.26
N PRO A 58 -0.80 -7.80 3.51
CA PRO A 58 -0.60 -6.40 3.88
C PRO A 58 0.80 -5.83 3.55
N ALA A 59 1.81 -6.70 3.43
CA ALA A 59 3.19 -6.35 3.07
C ALA A 59 3.56 -6.67 1.61
N SER A 60 2.62 -7.18 0.80
CA SER A 60 2.89 -7.53 -0.59
C SER A 60 3.07 -6.28 -1.45
N ASP A 61 4.13 -6.24 -2.25
CA ASP A 61 4.41 -5.15 -3.18
C ASP A 61 3.45 -5.17 -4.39
N PRO A 62 2.68 -4.09 -4.63
CA PRO A 62 1.79 -3.96 -5.80
C PRO A 62 2.52 -3.74 -7.13
N THR A 63 3.79 -3.32 -7.14
CA THR A 63 4.48 -2.78 -8.34
C THR A 63 4.41 -3.65 -9.58
N ARG A 64 4.41 -4.98 -9.42
CA ARG A 64 4.32 -5.94 -10.53
C ARG A 64 3.06 -5.81 -11.39
N TYR A 65 1.98 -5.22 -10.84
CA TYR A 65 0.71 -5.01 -11.54
C TYR A 65 0.64 -3.66 -12.26
N PHE A 66 1.43 -2.68 -11.81
CA PHE A 66 1.40 -1.31 -12.33
C PHE A 66 2.43 -1.13 -13.44
N SER A 67 2.45 -2.08 -14.37
CA SER A 67 3.41 -2.07 -15.47
C SER A 67 3.23 -0.84 -16.36
N ARG A 68 4.25 0.03 -16.29
CA ARG A 68 4.59 1.22 -17.08
C ARG A 68 4.36 2.58 -16.41
#